data_AF-A0A7K4DE53-F1
#
_entry.id   AF-A0A7K4DE53-F1
#
_cell.length_a   1.000
_cell.length_b   1.000
_cell.length_c   1.000
_cell.angle_alpha   90.00
_cell.angle_beta   90.00
_cell.angle_gamma   90.00
#
_symmetry.space_group_name_H-M   'P 1'
#
loop_
_entity.id
_entity.type
_entity.pdbx_description
1 polymer ?
#
loop_
_entity_poly.entity_id
_entity_poly.type
_entity_poly.pdbx_seq_one_letter_code
_entity_poly.pdbx_strand_id
1 'polypeptide(L)'
;MTETFKTGDLVRYTNGGATLTGTYIAERDEMAVIRLNSGYNIGVSAEKIERFGRAAPQPPAGAGVVIQNPDLPGISIISTGGTIASRVDYRTGGVTSQISTSDILR
;
A
#
# COMPACT_ATOMS: atom_id res chain seq x y z
N MET A 1 -10.99 -23.24 13.70
CA MET A 1 -9.81 -23.03 12.83
C MET A 1 -9.94 -21.63 12.26
N THR A 2 -9.28 -20.65 12.87
CA THR A 2 -9.32 -19.26 12.44
C THR A 2 -8.56 -19.16 11.12
N GLU A 3 -9.24 -18.87 10.02
CA GLU A 3 -8.55 -18.53 8.77
C GLU A 3 -7.66 -17.32 9.03
N THR A 4 -6.35 -17.48 8.87
CA THR A 4 -5.40 -16.39 9.06
C THR A 4 -5.52 -15.42 7.89
N PHE A 5 -6.10 -14.23 8.13
CA PHE A 5 -6.15 -13.15 7.15
C PHE A 5 -4.73 -12.70 6.76
N LYS A 6 -4.53 -12.40 5.49
CA LYS A 6 -3.28 -11.87 4.95
C LYS A 6 -3.53 -10.52 4.29
N THR A 7 -2.57 -9.60 4.40
CA THR A 7 -2.64 -8.28 3.76
C THR A 7 -2.99 -8.42 2.28
N GLY A 8 -3.98 -7.63 1.82
CA GLY A 8 -4.48 -7.68 0.45
C GLY A 8 -5.64 -8.64 0.21
N ASP A 9 -6.05 -9.43 1.21
CA ASP A 9 -7.27 -10.25 1.12
C ASP A 9 -8.50 -9.34 1.00
N LEU A 10 -9.44 -9.75 0.15
CA LEU A 10 -10.73 -9.10 0.00
C LEU A 10 -11.69 -9.64 1.04
N VAL A 11 -12.26 -8.74 1.83
CA VAL A 11 -13.10 -9.08 2.98
C VAL A 11 -14.44 -8.36 2.94
N ARG A 12 -15.47 -9.03 3.46
CA ARG A 12 -16.80 -8.50 3.70
C ARG A 12 -16.97 -8.29 5.19
N TYR A 13 -17.39 -7.10 5.59
CA TYR A 13 -17.73 -6.74 6.95
C TYR A 13 -19.25 -6.63 7.09
N THR A 14 -19.80 -7.21 8.17
CA THR A 14 -21.24 -7.15 8.45
C THR A 14 -21.50 -6.69 9.88
N ASN A 15 -22.33 -5.66 10.06
CA ASN A 15 -22.76 -5.20 11.38
C ASN A 15 -24.14 -4.52 11.33
N GLY A 16 -25.08 -4.95 12.18
CA GLY A 16 -26.39 -4.30 12.30
C GLY A 16 -27.20 -4.22 11.00
N GLY A 17 -27.02 -5.17 10.07
CA GLY A 17 -27.68 -5.18 8.76
C GLY A 17 -26.94 -4.41 7.66
N ALA A 18 -25.89 -3.65 7.99
CA ALA A 18 -25.01 -3.04 7.00
C ALA A 18 -23.90 -4.02 6.59
N THR A 19 -23.72 -4.17 5.27
CA THR A 19 -22.67 -4.99 4.66
C THR A 19 -21.75 -4.10 3.86
N LEU A 20 -20.47 -4.09 4.21
CA LEU A 20 -19.43 -3.33 3.52
C LEU A 20 -18.36 -4.28 2.97
N THR A 21 -17.69 -3.86 1.91
CA THR A 21 -16.56 -4.60 1.33
C THR A 21 -15.30 -3.76 1.36
N GLY A 22 -14.16 -4.44 1.48
CA GLY A 22 -12.87 -3.79 1.55
C GLY A 22 -11.70 -4.77 1.43
N THR A 23 -10.51 -4.24 1.69
CA THR A 23 -9.25 -4.98 1.70
C THR A 23 -8.70 -5.05 3.11
N TYR A 24 -8.34 -6.24 3.58
CA TYR A 24 -7.65 -6.41 4.85
C TYR A 24 -6.23 -5.86 4.76
N ILE A 25 -5.85 -5.00 5.71
CA ILE A 25 -4.51 -4.40 5.79
C ILE A 25 -3.65 -5.20 6.76
N ALA A 26 -4.03 -5.20 8.04
CA ALA A 26 -3.27 -5.83 9.12
C ALA A 26 -4.12 -5.90 10.38
N GLU A 27 -3.62 -6.60 11.39
CA GLU A 27 -4.13 -6.52 12.74
C GLU A 27 -3.36 -5.44 13.52
N ARG A 28 -4.09 -4.61 14.26
CA ARG A 28 -3.57 -3.56 15.15
C ARG A 28 -4.48 -3.47 16.36
N ASP A 29 -3.89 -3.47 17.55
CA ASP A 29 -4.61 -3.37 18.82
C ASP A 29 -5.80 -4.36 18.91
N GLU A 30 -5.54 -5.63 18.55
CA GLU A 30 -6.53 -6.74 18.52
C GLU A 30 -7.71 -6.54 17.54
N MET A 31 -7.60 -5.54 16.66
CA MET A 31 -8.62 -5.21 15.66
C MET A 31 -8.10 -5.48 14.25
N ALA A 32 -8.97 -6.05 13.40
CA ALA A 32 -8.72 -6.17 11.99
C ALA A 32 -8.90 -4.78 11.32
N VAL A 33 -7.82 -4.26 10.74
CA VAL A 33 -7.87 -3.02 9.96
C VAL A 33 -8.27 -3.35 8.54
N ILE A 34 -9.42 -2.84 8.11
CA ILE A 34 -9.91 -2.99 6.74
C ILE A 34 -9.98 -1.63 6.06
N ARG A 35 -9.61 -1.59 4.78
CA ARG A 35 -9.82 -0.43 3.92
C ARG A 35 -11.06 -0.62 3.08
N LEU A 36 -12.04 0.24 3.28
CA LEU A 36 -13.27 0.25 2.49
C LEU A 36 -13.00 0.72 1.06
N ASN A 37 -13.89 0.38 0.13
CA ASN A 37 -13.82 0.87 -1.25
C ASN A 37 -13.90 2.40 -1.37
N SER A 38 -14.39 3.09 -0.34
CA SER A 38 -14.37 4.56 -0.24
C SER A 38 -12.97 5.13 0.04
N GLY A 39 -11.98 4.29 0.37
CA GLY A 39 -10.61 4.68 0.70
C GLY A 39 -10.35 4.87 2.20
N TYR A 40 -11.39 4.88 3.04
CA TYR A 40 -11.26 4.99 4.50
C TYR A 40 -10.85 3.66 5.13
N ASN A 41 -10.03 3.74 6.18
CA ASN A 41 -9.67 2.61 7.02
C ASN A 41 -10.58 2.57 8.26
N ILE A 42 -11.04 1.38 8.64
CA ILE A 42 -11.77 1.15 9.90
C ILE A 42 -11.17 -0.04 10.64
N GLY A 43 -11.22 0.00 11.97
CA GLY A 43 -10.90 -1.13 12.83
C GLY A 43 -12.17 -1.90 13.21
N VAL A 44 -12.19 -3.20 12.99
CA VAL A 44 -13.33 -4.07 13.30
C VAL A 44 -12.87 -5.35 13.98
N SER A 45 -13.75 -5.98 14.77
CA SER A 45 -13.48 -7.33 15.29
C SER A 45 -13.32 -8.31 14.12
N ALA A 46 -12.32 -9.19 14.21
CA ALA A 46 -12.04 -10.23 13.22
C ALA A 46 -13.24 -11.18 13.02
N GLU A 47 -14.10 -11.35 14.01
CA GLU A 47 -15.31 -12.19 13.93
C GLU A 47 -16.38 -11.61 13.01
N LYS A 48 -16.32 -10.30 12.74
CA LYS A 48 -17.30 -9.60 11.89
C LYS A 48 -16.88 -9.53 10.42
N ILE A 49 -15.75 -10.15 10.06
CA ILE A 49 -15.22 -10.14 8.70
C ILE A 49 -15.12 -11.54 8.10
N GLU A 50 -15.45 -11.64 6.83
CA GLU A 50 -15.37 -12.87 6.05
C GLU A 50 -14.50 -12.63 4.81
N ARG A 51 -13.51 -13.49 4.57
CA ARG A 51 -12.68 -13.44 3.36
C ARG A 51 -13.44 -14.05 2.19
N PHE A 52 -13.49 -13.33 1.07
CA PHE A 52 -14.12 -13.84 -0.17
C PHE A 52 -13.17 -13.89 -1.36
N GLY A 53 -11.93 -13.41 -1.22
CA GLY A 53 -10.96 -13.47 -2.29
C GLY A 53 -9.64 -12.78 -1.96
N ARG A 54 -8.83 -12.57 -3.00
CA ARG A 54 -7.58 -11.81 -2.94
C ARG A 54 -7.43 -11.01 -4.23
N ALA A 55 -7.00 -9.76 -4.12
CA ALA A 55 -6.71 -8.95 -5.29
C ALA A 55 -5.49 -9.51 -6.05
N ALA A 56 -5.54 -9.50 -7.38
CA ALA A 56 -4.40 -9.88 -8.21
C ALA A 56 -3.24 -8.88 -8.00
N PRO A 57 -1.98 -9.36 -7.95
CA PRO A 57 -0.82 -8.47 -7.99
C PRO A 57 -0.87 -7.61 -9.25
N GLN A 58 -0.62 -6.31 -9.13
CA GLN A 58 -0.39 -5.46 -10.30
C GLN A 58 1.09 -5.15 -10.48
N PRO A 59 1.58 -5.12 -11.73
CA PRO A 59 2.95 -4.75 -11.99
C PRO A 59 3.20 -3.31 -11.54
N PRO A 60 4.42 -3.01 -11.06
CA PRO A 60 4.81 -1.64 -10.76
C PRO A 60 4.70 -0.78 -12.02
N ALA A 61 4.34 0.50 -11.85
CA ALA A 61 4.34 1.44 -12.97
C ALA A 61 5.76 1.54 -13.55
N GLY A 62 5.85 1.50 -14.89
CA GLY A 62 7.13 1.52 -15.62
C GLY A 62 8.00 2.72 -15.25
N ALA A 63 9.32 2.57 -15.41
CA ALA A 63 10.27 3.67 -15.31
C ALA A 63 10.34 4.44 -16.63
N GLY A 64 10.23 5.76 -16.54
CA GLY A 64 10.49 6.64 -17.67
C GLY A 64 11.97 6.60 -18.04
N VAL A 65 12.28 7.00 -19.27
CA VAL A 65 13.67 7.12 -19.74
C VAL A 65 14.26 8.43 -19.22
N VAL A 66 15.41 8.36 -18.56
CA VAL A 66 16.16 9.55 -18.11
C VAL A 66 17.20 9.91 -19.18
N ILE A 67 17.18 11.15 -19.65
CA ILE A 67 18.17 11.69 -20.59
C ILE A 67 19.12 12.60 -19.83
N GLN A 68 20.42 12.32 -19.90
CA GLN A 68 21.46 13.10 -19.23
C GLN A 68 21.88 14.29 -20.09
N ASN A 69 22.03 15.46 -19.48
CA ASN A 69 22.61 16.64 -20.14
C ASN A 69 24.12 16.70 -19.84
N PRO A 70 25.00 16.59 -20.87
CA PRO A 70 26.45 16.60 -20.67
C PRO A 70 27.03 17.95 -20.21
N ASP A 71 26.28 19.05 -20.35
CA ASP A 71 26.74 20.39 -19.96
C ASP A 71 26.55 20.70 -18.46
N LEU A 72 25.87 19.81 -17.71
CA LEU A 72 25.62 19.98 -16.29
C LEU A 72 26.71 19.33 -15.43
N PRO A 73 27.02 19.89 -14.24
CA PRO A 73 27.99 19.28 -13.33
C PRO A 73 27.48 17.95 -12.77
N GLY A 74 28.40 16.99 -12.58
CA GLY A 74 28.10 15.73 -11.91
C GLY A 74 27.87 15.93 -10.41
N ILE A 75 26.75 15.40 -9.90
CA ILE A 75 26.41 15.43 -8.48
C ILE A 75 26.17 14.00 -8.00
N SER A 76 26.81 13.62 -6.90
CA SER A 76 26.58 12.34 -6.22
C SER A 76 25.70 12.54 -4.99
N ILE A 77 24.67 11.72 -4.85
CA ILE A 77 23.81 11.67 -3.67
C ILE A 77 24.09 10.38 -2.92
N ILE A 78 24.53 10.49 -1.66
CA ILE A 78 24.74 9.35 -0.78
C ILE A 78 23.59 9.31 0.22
N SER A 79 22.80 8.23 0.18
CA SER A 79 21.75 8.02 1.19
C SER A 79 22.33 7.36 2.44
N THR A 80 22.08 7.95 3.60
CA THR A 80 22.48 7.44 4.92
C THR A 80 21.29 6.92 5.75
N GLY A 81 20.11 6.81 5.13
CA GLY A 81 18.85 6.39 5.76
C GLY A 81 17.78 7.49 5.80
N GLY A 82 18.16 8.75 5.59
CA GLY A 82 17.22 9.84 5.36
C GLY A 82 16.48 9.68 4.03
N THR A 83 15.15 9.65 4.07
CA THR A 83 14.32 9.56 2.85
C THR A 83 14.03 10.96 2.32
N ILE A 84 14.49 11.26 1.10
CA ILE A 84 14.27 12.56 0.40
C ILE A 84 13.28 12.47 -0.76
N ALA A 85 12.95 11.25 -1.19
CA ALA A 85 11.96 10.96 -2.21
C ALA A 85 11.18 9.71 -1.80
N SER A 86 9.87 9.70 -2.02
CA SER A 86 9.02 8.56 -1.71
C SER A 86 7.86 8.47 -2.69
N ARG A 87 7.32 7.26 -2.86
CA ARG A 87 6.10 7.03 -3.63
C ARG A 87 5.00 6.57 -2.69
N VAL A 88 3.85 7.23 -2.81
CA VAL A 88 2.61 6.83 -2.14
C VAL A 88 1.80 5.97 -3.11
N ASP A 89 1.50 4.73 -2.73
CA ASP A 89 0.51 3.94 -3.41
C ASP A 89 -0.87 4.19 -2.75
N TYR A 90 -1.64 5.09 -3.33
CA TYR A 90 -3.00 5.42 -2.87
C TYR A 90 -3.96 4.22 -2.86
N ARG A 91 -3.61 3.11 -3.52
CA ARG A 91 -4.42 1.89 -3.51
C ARG A 91 -4.07 0.94 -2.37
N THR A 92 -2.97 1.14 -1.67
CA THR A 92 -2.64 0.36 -0.48
C THR A 92 -2.47 1.23 0.76
N GLY A 93 -2.30 2.55 0.57
CA GLY A 93 -1.85 3.48 1.61
C GLY A 93 -0.35 3.30 1.93
N GLY A 94 0.35 2.41 1.23
CA GLY A 94 1.76 2.14 1.44
C GLY A 94 2.64 3.29 0.96
N VAL A 95 3.69 3.57 1.73
CA VAL A 95 4.74 4.53 1.36
C VAL A 95 6.04 3.76 1.15
N THR A 96 6.68 3.95 0.00
CA THR A 96 7.95 3.30 -0.33
C THR A 96 9.01 4.35 -0.59
N SER A 97 10.13 4.25 0.13
CA SER A 97 11.31 5.11 -0.08
C SER A 97 11.86 4.91 -1.49
N GLN A 98 12.22 6.02 -2.14
CA GLN A 98 12.83 6.03 -3.47
C GLN A 98 14.32 6.35 -3.31
N ILE A 99 15.19 5.42 -3.72
CA ILE A 99 16.64 5.50 -3.46
C ILE A 99 17.43 5.64 -4.77
N SER A 100 16.89 5.16 -5.89
CA SER A 100 17.60 5.27 -7.17
C SER A 100 17.46 6.67 -7.77
N THR A 101 18.44 7.10 -8.56
CA THR A 101 18.39 8.37 -9.29
C THR A 101 17.14 8.47 -10.17
N SER A 102 16.76 7.38 -10.84
CA SER A 102 15.54 7.32 -11.65
C SER A 102 14.26 7.51 -10.84
N ASP A 103 14.25 7.10 -9.57
CA ASP A 103 13.08 7.28 -8.71
C ASP A 103 12.99 8.70 -8.14
N ILE A 104 14.13 9.38 -7.93
CA ILE A 104 14.18 10.78 -7.49
C ILE A 104 13.76 11.74 -8.61
N LEU A 105 14.10 11.42 -9.87
CA LEU A 105 13.80 12.25 -11.04
C LEU A 105 12.39 12.06 -11.60
N ARG A 106 11.55 11.24 -10.95
CA ARG A 106 10.18 10.93 -11.41
C ARG A 106 9.16 12.00 -11.04
#